data_AF-A0A3B8Q4W7-F1
#
_entry.id   AF-A0A3B8Q4W7-F1
#
_cell.length_a   1.000
_cell.length_b   1.000
_cell.length_c   1.000
_cell.angle_alpha   90.00
_cell.angle_beta   90.00
_cell.angle_gamma   90.00
#
_symmetry.space_group_name_H-M   'P 1'
#
loop_
_entity.id
_entity.type
_entity.pdbx_description
1 polymer ?
#
loop_
_entity_poly.entity_id
_entity_poly.type
_entity_poly.pdbx_seq_one_letter_code
_entity_poly.pdbx_strand_id
1 'polypeptide(L)'
;MATPMLVCIASLIPLHAQPVTNSAVLVALDFDGDSETDATYEHIGAESGPGPYPYYDVGFFLRSSPQLRFVRSTSHTIPFSLNETISENSRVYVDSGDANYVSLLAYGAELVAFSDWHYYAPSPLARDQFYTNKTEVLIGFRFTSLETSTSHHGWLHFIRPNTEITTPFELVASDWNPLPNQPIRAGLPPEIPLQYELSAAGLYLNWPVQVSGWILETSETLGYDDAWVPVPNVNPTEVRLPPPEETRFFRLRRP
;
A
#
# COMPACT_ATOMS: atom_id res chain seq x y z
N MET A 1 -30.33 6.64 -13.09
CA MET A 1 -30.47 8.10 -12.92
C MET A 1 -29.12 8.59 -12.42
N ALA A 2 -28.31 9.21 -13.29
CA ALA A 2 -26.90 9.50 -13.01
C ALA A 2 -26.76 10.91 -12.44
N THR A 3 -26.14 11.03 -11.27
CA THR A 3 -25.80 12.30 -10.63
C THR A 3 -24.60 12.91 -11.36
N PRO A 4 -24.65 14.15 -11.86
CA PRO A 4 -23.49 14.78 -12.48
C PRO A 4 -22.42 15.08 -11.43
N MET A 5 -21.22 14.54 -11.66
CA MET A 5 -20.01 14.87 -10.91
C MET A 5 -19.53 16.25 -11.36
N LEU A 6 -19.58 17.23 -10.45
CA LEU A 6 -19.09 18.57 -10.71
C LEU A 6 -17.55 18.55 -10.65
N VAL A 7 -16.90 18.55 -11.81
CA VAL A 7 -15.45 18.76 -11.91
C VAL A 7 -15.21 20.28 -11.92
N CYS A 8 -14.84 20.83 -10.77
CA CYS A 8 -14.32 22.19 -10.69
C CYS A 8 -12.87 22.22 -11.18
N ILE A 9 -12.65 22.67 -12.40
CA ILE A 9 -11.31 23.06 -12.87
C ILE A 9 -11.06 24.47 -12.37
N ALA A 10 -10.51 24.60 -11.15
CA ALA A 10 -9.95 25.85 -10.69
C ALA A 10 -8.63 26.10 -11.42
N SER A 11 -8.54 27.25 -12.08
CA SER A 11 -7.34 27.76 -12.76
C SER A 11 -6.14 27.84 -11.80
N LEU A 12 -5.08 27.06 -12.11
CA LEU A 12 -3.78 27.06 -11.44
C LEU A 12 -3.02 28.36 -11.71
N ILE A 13 -3.25 29.39 -10.88
CA ILE A 13 -2.14 30.26 -10.51
C ILE A 13 -1.22 29.36 -9.65
N PRO A 14 0.10 29.28 -9.88
CA PRO A 14 1.00 28.59 -8.97
C PRO A 14 1.05 29.45 -7.71
N LEU A 15 0.04 29.30 -6.85
CA LEU A 15 0.20 29.54 -5.43
C LEU A 15 1.35 28.60 -5.07
N HIS A 16 2.54 29.13 -4.79
CA HIS A 16 3.58 28.34 -4.16
C HIS A 16 2.90 27.72 -2.94
N ALA A 17 2.69 26.40 -2.98
CA ALA A 17 1.72 25.74 -2.12
C ALA A 17 2.07 26.05 -0.68
N GLN A 18 1.18 26.72 0.07
CA GLN A 18 1.43 27.00 1.48
C GLN A 18 1.91 25.74 2.18
N PRO A 19 2.91 25.82 3.07
CA PRO A 19 3.37 24.63 3.76
C PRO A 19 2.20 24.00 4.53
N VAL A 20 2.31 22.70 4.75
CA VAL A 20 1.43 22.02 5.67
C VAL A 20 1.64 22.62 7.07
N THR A 21 0.58 23.19 7.65
CA THR A 21 0.63 23.87 8.97
C THR A 21 -0.21 23.15 10.02
N ASN A 22 -0.82 22.03 9.67
CA ASN A 22 -1.66 21.20 10.53
C ASN A 22 -1.21 19.74 10.48
N SER A 23 -1.83 18.90 11.32
CA SER A 23 -1.67 17.44 11.24
C SER A 23 -2.98 16.82 10.77
N ALA A 24 -2.89 15.84 9.86
CA ALA A 24 -4.05 15.08 9.41
C ALA A 24 -3.67 13.67 8.95
N VAL A 25 -4.57 12.72 9.18
CA VAL A 25 -4.51 11.39 8.57
C VAL A 25 -5.03 11.48 7.14
N LEU A 26 -4.19 11.10 6.19
CA LEU A 26 -4.50 11.09 4.75
C LEU A 26 -5.09 9.74 4.34
N VAL A 27 -4.58 8.65 4.91
CA VAL A 27 -5.07 7.28 4.69
C VAL A 27 -5.09 6.54 6.02
N ALA A 28 -6.16 5.78 6.27
CA ALA A 28 -6.23 4.78 7.34
C ALA A 28 -6.48 3.41 6.69
N LEU A 29 -5.71 2.41 7.09
CA LEU A 29 -5.72 1.06 6.54
C LEU A 29 -6.09 0.07 7.64
N ASP A 30 -7.02 -0.81 7.33
CA ASP A 30 -7.47 -1.95 8.13
C ASP A 30 -7.32 -3.18 7.24
N PHE A 31 -6.42 -4.11 7.60
CA PHE A 31 -6.08 -5.25 6.75
C PHE A 31 -6.84 -6.52 7.10
N ASP A 32 -7.22 -6.74 8.36
CA ASP A 32 -7.98 -7.93 8.79
C ASP A 32 -9.48 -7.70 8.92
N GLY A 33 -9.94 -6.46 8.77
CA GLY A 33 -11.36 -6.11 8.73
C GLY A 33 -12.00 -6.02 10.11
N ASP A 34 -11.19 -5.91 11.17
CA ASP A 34 -11.68 -5.80 12.55
C ASP A 34 -12.17 -4.38 12.92
N SER A 35 -12.13 -3.45 11.97
CA SER A 35 -12.47 -2.02 12.12
C SER A 35 -11.49 -1.23 12.99
N GLU A 36 -10.36 -1.80 13.38
CA GLU A 36 -9.22 -1.09 13.96
C GLU A 36 -8.25 -0.67 12.85
N THR A 37 -7.59 0.48 13.05
CA THR A 37 -6.61 0.97 12.07
C THR A 37 -5.25 0.32 12.32
N ASP A 38 -4.81 -0.50 11.37
CA ASP A 38 -3.50 -1.14 11.35
C ASP A 38 -2.36 -0.20 10.96
N ALA A 39 -2.64 0.73 10.05
CA ALA A 39 -1.66 1.72 9.62
C ALA A 39 -2.31 3.04 9.21
N THR A 40 -1.64 4.14 9.49
CA THR A 40 -1.99 5.47 8.99
C THR A 40 -0.88 6.02 8.11
N TYR A 41 -1.26 6.64 6.98
CA TYR A 41 -0.41 7.59 6.28
C TYR A 41 -0.90 8.98 6.62
N GLU A 42 -0.03 9.81 7.18
CA GLU A 42 -0.40 11.12 7.73
C GLU A 42 0.67 12.16 7.43
N HIS A 43 0.25 13.42 7.49
CA HIS A 43 1.17 14.55 7.52
C HIS A 43 1.12 15.24 8.89
N ILE A 44 2.24 15.84 9.26
CA ILE A 44 2.38 16.70 10.44
C ILE A 44 3.09 17.96 9.99
N GLY A 45 2.46 19.11 10.18
CA GLY A 45 3.10 20.42 10.15
C GLY A 45 3.17 20.96 11.58
N ALA A 46 4.37 21.23 12.06
CA ALA A 46 4.60 21.79 13.39
C ALA A 46 5.36 23.10 13.27
N GLU A 47 4.86 24.16 13.90
CA GLU A 47 5.60 25.42 13.99
C GLU A 47 6.79 25.24 14.95
N SER A 48 7.98 25.61 14.49
CA SER A 48 9.24 25.37 15.20
C SER A 48 9.90 26.67 15.65
N GLY A 49 9.84 26.93 16.95
CA GLY A 49 10.62 27.96 17.64
C GLY A 49 10.09 29.40 17.50
N PRO A 50 10.52 30.32 18.38
CA PRO A 50 10.04 31.71 18.44
C PRO A 50 10.77 32.64 17.46
N GLY A 51 11.05 32.17 16.25
CA GLY A 51 11.77 32.96 15.24
C GLY A 51 11.02 34.25 14.87
N PRO A 52 11.71 35.26 14.31
CA PRO A 52 11.04 36.48 13.83
C PRO A 52 10.08 36.21 12.67
N TYR A 53 10.19 35.04 12.03
CA TYR A 53 9.32 34.58 10.97
C TYR A 53 8.77 33.19 11.30
N PRO A 54 7.53 32.87 10.85
CA PRO A 54 6.99 31.52 10.95
C PRO A 54 7.91 30.50 10.28
N TYR A 55 8.23 29.45 11.02
CA TYR A 55 9.01 28.31 10.57
C TYR A 55 8.24 27.03 10.88
N TYR A 56 8.09 26.15 9.89
CA TYR A 56 7.39 24.89 10.03
C TYR A 56 8.29 23.71 9.69
N ASP A 57 8.30 22.71 10.55
CA ASP A 57 8.77 21.37 10.22
C ASP A 57 7.58 20.56 9.70
N VAL A 58 7.68 20.09 8.46
CA VAL A 58 6.67 19.26 7.80
C VAL A 58 7.22 17.86 7.61
N GLY A 59 6.43 16.86 7.95
CA GLY A 59 6.75 15.47 7.69
C GLY A 59 5.54 14.65 7.25
N PHE A 60 5.80 13.64 6.43
CA PHE A 60 4.85 12.65 5.95
C PHE A 60 5.29 11.28 6.45
N PHE A 61 4.44 10.68 7.26
CA PHE A 61 4.78 9.49 8.03
C PHE A 61 3.79 8.39 7.75
N LEU A 62 4.32 7.18 7.64
CA LEU A 62 3.55 5.96 7.71
C LEU A 62 3.70 5.41 9.13
N ARG A 63 2.63 5.39 9.92
CA ARG A 63 2.61 4.83 11.28
C ARG A 63 1.86 3.52 11.29
N SER A 64 2.30 2.59 12.12
CA SER A 64 1.63 1.29 12.33
C SER A 64 0.97 1.20 13.70
N SER A 65 -0.01 0.31 13.81
CA SER A 65 -0.48 -0.25 15.08
C SER A 65 0.59 -1.13 15.76
N PRO A 66 0.39 -1.53 17.02
CA PRO A 66 1.21 -2.55 17.68
C PRO A 66 1.24 -3.91 16.97
N GLN A 67 0.24 -4.24 16.15
CA GLN A 67 0.07 -5.51 15.45
C GLN A 67 0.80 -5.52 14.10
N LEU A 68 0.97 -4.36 13.47
CA LEU A 68 1.66 -4.21 12.20
C LEU A 68 3.13 -3.80 12.40
N ARG A 69 4.04 -4.38 11.61
CA ARG A 69 5.46 -4.07 11.57
C ARG A 69 5.89 -3.82 10.13
N PHE A 70 6.47 -2.65 9.85
CA PHE A 70 7.15 -2.45 8.56
C PHE A 70 8.39 -3.34 8.53
N VAL A 71 8.75 -3.82 7.35
CA VAL A 71 9.92 -4.68 7.16
C VAL A 71 10.87 -4.07 6.16
N ARG A 72 12.13 -4.50 6.21
CA ARG A 72 13.21 -4.04 5.36
C ARG A 72 13.47 -5.06 4.26
N SER A 73 13.68 -4.56 3.04
CA SER A 73 14.20 -5.33 1.90
C SER A 73 15.62 -5.84 2.19
N THR A 74 16.49 -5.00 2.74
CA THR A 74 17.86 -5.37 3.12
C THR A 74 18.17 -4.99 4.57
N SER A 75 19.42 -5.17 5.01
CA SER A 75 19.86 -4.67 6.32
C SER A 75 19.78 -3.14 6.44
N HIS A 76 19.84 -2.41 5.32
CA HIS A 76 19.97 -0.96 5.29
C HIS A 76 18.84 -0.23 4.54
N THR A 77 18.03 -0.93 3.75
CA THR A 77 16.98 -0.34 2.92
C THR A 77 15.60 -0.84 3.35
N ILE A 78 14.68 0.09 3.55
CA ILE A 78 13.27 -0.22 3.84
C ILE A 78 12.55 -0.67 2.56
N PRO A 79 12.48 0.16 1.50
CA PRO A 79 11.62 -0.15 0.37
C PRO A 79 12.13 -1.34 -0.44
N PHE A 80 11.17 -2.07 -0.99
CA PHE A 80 11.35 -3.22 -1.84
C PHE A 80 11.38 -2.80 -3.31
N SER A 81 12.11 -3.55 -4.12
CA SER A 81 11.95 -3.48 -5.57
C SER A 81 10.66 -4.17 -6.00
N LEU A 82 10.11 -3.80 -7.16
CA LEU A 82 9.01 -4.55 -7.76
C LEU A 82 9.38 -6.04 -7.83
N ASN A 83 8.43 -6.91 -7.50
CA ASN A 83 8.56 -8.37 -7.50
C ASN A 83 9.51 -8.95 -6.42
N GLU A 84 10.07 -8.12 -5.54
CA GLU A 84 10.90 -8.61 -4.44
C GLU A 84 10.05 -9.29 -3.36
N THR A 85 10.51 -10.42 -2.82
CA THR A 85 9.76 -11.22 -1.86
C THR A 85 9.75 -10.59 -0.47
N ILE A 86 8.56 -10.41 0.07
CA ILE A 86 8.28 -10.04 1.47
C ILE A 86 7.83 -11.30 2.20
N SER A 87 8.55 -11.68 3.26
CA SER A 87 8.31 -12.93 3.99
C SER A 87 8.74 -12.83 5.45
N GLU A 88 8.65 -13.94 6.18
CA GLU A 88 9.13 -14.06 7.57
C GLU A 88 10.62 -13.72 7.74
N ASN A 89 11.40 -13.87 6.67
CA ASN A 89 12.83 -13.55 6.63
C ASN A 89 13.11 -12.05 6.48
N SER A 90 12.10 -11.25 6.08
CA SER A 90 12.21 -9.80 6.00
C SER A 90 12.32 -9.22 7.40
N ARG A 91 13.41 -8.49 7.66
CA ARG A 91 13.70 -7.97 9.01
C ARG A 91 12.75 -6.83 9.35
N VAL A 92 12.25 -6.80 10.57
CA VAL A 92 11.46 -5.67 11.06
C VAL A 92 12.28 -4.38 10.99
N TYR A 93 11.65 -3.34 10.49
CA TYR A 93 12.14 -1.98 10.63
C TYR A 93 11.86 -1.49 12.06
N VAL A 94 12.93 -1.20 12.78
CA VAL A 94 12.88 -0.48 14.05
C VAL A 94 13.66 0.81 13.85
N ASP A 95 13.06 1.95 14.22
CA ASP A 95 13.76 3.23 14.21
C ASP A 95 14.70 3.35 15.44
N SER A 96 15.32 4.50 15.67
CA SER A 96 16.23 4.68 16.82
C SER A 96 15.54 4.84 18.17
N GLY A 97 14.22 5.02 18.19
CA GLY A 97 13.42 5.18 19.40
C GLY A 97 12.46 4.02 19.65
N ASP A 98 12.70 2.86 19.02
CA ASP A 98 11.78 1.71 18.99
C ASP A 98 10.37 2.02 18.47
N ALA A 99 10.21 3.16 17.80
CA ALA A 99 8.97 3.53 17.16
C ALA A 99 8.89 2.89 15.78
N ASN A 100 7.67 2.48 15.42
CA ASN A 100 7.40 1.81 14.16
C ASN A 100 6.67 2.76 13.21
N TYR A 101 7.39 3.78 12.76
CA TYR A 101 6.93 4.66 11.70
C TYR A 101 8.02 4.86 10.66
N VAL A 102 7.62 5.05 9.40
CA VAL A 102 8.51 5.36 8.28
C VAL A 102 8.28 6.80 7.86
N SER A 103 9.32 7.63 7.92
CA SER A 103 9.32 8.96 7.31
C SER A 103 9.51 8.80 5.80
N LEU A 104 8.50 9.14 5.00
CA LEU A 104 8.58 9.10 3.54
C LEU A 104 9.06 10.42 2.96
N LEU A 105 8.82 11.53 3.65
CA LEU A 105 9.22 12.87 3.22
C LEU A 105 9.23 13.79 4.44
N ALA A 106 10.23 14.66 4.52
CA ALA A 106 10.25 15.75 5.49
C ALA A 106 10.89 16.99 4.85
N TYR A 107 10.44 18.18 5.24
CA TYR A 107 11.01 19.45 4.83
C TYR A 107 10.78 20.53 5.88
N GLY A 108 11.68 21.51 5.93
CA GLY A 108 11.46 22.77 6.60
C GLY A 108 10.85 23.79 5.64
N ALA A 109 9.97 24.64 6.15
CA ALA A 109 9.43 25.78 5.42
C ALA A 109 9.54 27.04 6.27
N GLU A 110 10.21 28.06 5.73
CA GLU A 110 10.44 29.34 6.40
C GLU A 110 9.87 30.48 5.57
N LEU A 111 9.18 31.43 6.21
CA LEU A 111 8.72 32.64 5.54
C LEU A 111 9.86 33.66 5.49
N VAL A 112 10.42 33.95 4.31
CA VAL A 112 11.62 34.82 4.17
C VAL A 112 11.26 36.28 3.82
N ALA A 113 10.06 36.49 3.26
CA ALA A 113 9.47 37.81 3.01
C ALA A 113 7.94 37.70 3.08
N PHE A 114 7.22 38.83 3.16
CA PHE A 114 5.78 38.97 3.45
C PHE A 114 4.80 37.95 2.82
N SER A 115 5.18 37.21 1.78
CA SER A 115 4.40 36.12 1.17
C SER A 115 5.22 34.92 0.69
N ASP A 116 6.54 34.92 0.85
CA ASP A 116 7.41 33.99 0.11
C ASP A 116 7.99 32.92 1.04
N TRP A 117 7.57 31.68 0.80
CA TRP A 117 8.06 30.49 1.49
C TRP A 117 9.32 29.96 0.83
N HIS A 118 10.33 29.74 1.65
CA HIS A 118 11.54 29.02 1.29
C HIS A 118 11.48 27.62 1.89
N TYR A 119 11.63 26.61 1.04
CA TYR A 119 11.60 25.21 1.43
C TYR A 119 13.01 24.62 1.38
N TYR A 120 13.33 23.82 2.37
CA TYR A 120 14.61 23.13 2.41
C TYR A 120 14.46 21.73 2.98
N ALA A 121 15.30 20.81 2.51
CA ALA A 121 15.40 19.50 3.13
C ALA A 121 15.94 19.68 4.57
N PRO A 122 15.42 18.92 5.56
CA PRO A 122 16.03 18.90 6.88
C PRO A 122 17.48 18.43 6.72
N SER A 123 18.35 18.86 7.64
CA SER A 123 19.81 18.61 7.64
C SER A 123 20.21 17.27 6.99
N PRO A 124 21.29 17.19 6.19
CA PRO A 124 21.71 15.99 5.45
C PRO A 124 22.02 14.75 6.29
N LEU A 125 21.97 14.85 7.63
CA LEU A 125 21.99 13.73 8.57
C LEU A 125 20.61 13.05 8.75
N ALA A 126 19.54 13.65 8.22
CA ALA A 126 18.21 13.08 8.22
C ALA A 126 18.22 11.80 7.38
N ARG A 127 17.74 10.70 7.97
CA ARG A 127 17.59 9.36 7.36
C ARG A 127 16.69 9.36 6.10
N ASP A 128 16.14 10.53 5.76
CA ASP A 128 15.08 10.77 4.79
C ASP A 128 15.59 11.03 3.37
N GLN A 129 16.91 11.13 3.16
CA GLN A 129 17.47 11.36 1.82
C GLN A 129 17.07 10.25 0.82
N PHE A 130 16.89 9.01 1.28
CA PHE A 130 16.55 7.90 0.40
C PHE A 130 15.29 8.18 -0.43
N TYR A 131 14.28 8.82 0.15
CA TYR A 131 12.98 9.01 -0.50
C TYR A 131 12.89 10.30 -1.30
N THR A 132 13.69 11.30 -0.94
CA THR A 132 13.65 12.63 -1.59
C THR A 132 13.90 12.60 -3.10
N ASN A 133 14.61 11.60 -3.61
CA ASN A 133 14.89 11.43 -5.05
C ASN A 133 14.04 10.33 -5.72
N LYS A 134 13.01 9.82 -5.04
CA LYS A 134 12.11 8.79 -5.56
C LYS A 134 10.76 9.38 -5.93
N THR A 135 10.18 8.85 -7.00
CA THR A 135 8.78 9.12 -7.39
C THR A 135 7.88 7.91 -7.14
N GLU A 136 8.45 6.78 -6.76
CA GLU A 136 7.75 5.52 -6.54
C GLU A 136 8.46 4.74 -5.43
N VAL A 137 7.71 4.21 -4.46
CA VAL A 137 8.23 3.38 -3.38
C VAL A 137 7.25 2.26 -3.01
N LEU A 138 7.79 1.06 -2.80
CA LEU A 138 7.06 -0.10 -2.28
C LEU A 138 7.52 -0.39 -0.84
N ILE A 139 6.61 -0.27 0.12
CA ILE A 139 6.90 -0.53 1.54
C ILE A 139 6.30 -1.88 1.93
N GLY A 140 7.16 -2.81 2.36
CA GLY A 140 6.71 -4.09 2.88
C GLY A 140 6.28 -4.00 4.34
N PHE A 141 5.28 -4.80 4.72
CA PHE A 141 4.85 -4.95 6.10
C PHE A 141 4.52 -6.41 6.42
N ARG A 142 4.49 -6.70 7.73
CA ARG A 142 3.81 -7.86 8.28
C ARG A 142 2.83 -7.41 9.35
N PHE A 143 1.72 -8.09 9.52
CA PHE A 143 0.81 -7.85 10.64
C PHE A 143 0.35 -9.18 11.23
N THR A 144 0.00 -9.16 12.51
CA THR A 144 -0.57 -10.31 13.21
C THR A 144 -2.05 -10.07 13.42
N SER A 145 -2.90 -10.89 12.79
CA SER A 145 -4.35 -10.80 13.02
C SER A 145 -4.66 -11.17 14.47
N LEU A 146 -5.48 -10.36 15.13
CA LEU A 146 -5.85 -10.57 16.53
C LEU A 146 -6.74 -11.81 16.70
N GLU A 147 -7.61 -12.09 15.73
CA GLU A 147 -8.54 -13.22 15.78
C GLU A 147 -7.82 -14.56 15.69
N THR A 148 -6.86 -14.69 14.78
CA THR A 148 -6.18 -15.96 14.50
C THR A 148 -4.79 -16.07 15.13
N SER A 149 -4.24 -14.96 15.62
CA SER A 149 -2.85 -14.86 16.09
C SER A 149 -1.82 -15.29 15.02
N THR A 150 -2.16 -15.19 13.74
CA THR A 150 -1.26 -15.54 12.62
C THR A 150 -0.67 -14.30 11.96
N SER A 151 0.58 -14.43 11.52
CA SER A 151 1.25 -13.37 10.76
C SER A 151 0.89 -13.43 9.28
N HIS A 152 0.70 -12.26 8.68
CA HIS A 152 0.47 -12.05 7.25
C HIS A 152 1.49 -11.07 6.71
N HIS A 153 1.76 -11.12 5.40
CA HIS A 153 2.73 -10.25 4.73
C HIS A 153 2.05 -9.44 3.64
N GLY A 154 2.42 -8.17 3.51
CA GLY A 154 1.82 -7.26 2.54
C GLY A 154 2.78 -6.17 2.07
N TRP A 155 2.30 -5.37 1.13
CA TRP A 155 3.01 -4.21 0.61
C TRP A 155 2.08 -3.01 0.40
N LEU A 156 2.66 -1.83 0.45
CA LEU A 156 2.05 -0.54 0.14
C LEU A 156 2.80 0.11 -1.02
N HIS A 157 2.08 0.63 -2.00
CA HIS A 157 2.64 1.27 -3.18
C HIS A 157 2.30 2.76 -3.20
N PHE A 158 3.34 3.56 -3.09
CA PHE A 158 3.26 5.01 -3.05
C PHE A 158 3.90 5.61 -4.29
N ILE A 159 3.24 6.60 -4.92
CA ILE A 159 3.80 7.36 -6.04
C ILE A 159 3.69 8.87 -5.81
N ARG A 160 4.48 9.65 -6.55
CA ARG A 160 4.31 11.11 -6.66
C ARG A 160 4.75 11.60 -8.03
N PRO A 161 4.18 12.72 -8.53
CA PRO A 161 4.43 13.17 -9.90
C PRO A 161 5.85 13.71 -10.14
N ASN A 162 6.55 14.16 -9.10
CA ASN A 162 7.89 14.73 -9.20
C ASN A 162 8.70 14.53 -7.91
N THR A 163 9.99 14.89 -7.92
CA THR A 163 10.87 14.78 -6.75
C THR A 163 10.95 16.07 -5.92
N GLU A 164 10.03 17.03 -6.13
CA GLU A 164 10.03 18.25 -5.32
C GLU A 164 9.75 17.90 -3.86
N ILE A 165 10.48 18.54 -2.94
CA ILE A 165 10.42 18.20 -1.51
C ILE A 165 9.08 18.53 -0.87
N THR A 166 8.25 19.34 -1.53
CA THR A 166 6.90 19.70 -1.10
C THR A 166 5.82 18.79 -1.66
N THR A 167 6.16 17.91 -2.61
CA THR A 167 5.20 17.02 -3.27
C THR A 167 5.11 15.71 -2.49
N PRO A 168 3.97 15.45 -1.81
CA PRO A 168 3.80 14.23 -1.02
C PRO A 168 3.66 13.01 -1.92
N PHE A 169 3.87 11.84 -1.33
CA PHE A 169 3.48 10.58 -1.95
C PHE A 169 1.97 10.35 -1.78
N GLU A 170 1.37 9.66 -2.74
CA GLU A 170 0.00 9.17 -2.71
C GLU A 170 0.03 7.65 -2.63
N LEU A 171 -0.75 7.05 -1.74
CA LEU A 171 -0.95 5.60 -1.73
C LEU A 171 -1.87 5.23 -2.89
N VAL A 172 -1.34 4.52 -3.89
CA VAL A 172 -2.10 4.14 -5.10
C VAL A 172 -2.52 2.68 -5.13
N ALA A 173 -1.85 1.82 -4.38
CA ALA A 173 -2.23 0.43 -4.23
C ALA A 173 -1.68 -0.17 -2.93
N SER A 174 -2.29 -1.25 -2.48
CA SER A 174 -1.80 -2.10 -1.40
C SER A 174 -2.34 -3.51 -1.57
N ASP A 175 -1.57 -4.50 -1.15
CA ASP A 175 -2.06 -5.88 -1.07
C ASP A 175 -1.35 -6.67 0.04
N TRP A 176 -1.94 -7.79 0.44
CA TRP A 176 -1.41 -8.69 1.47
C TRP A 176 -1.84 -10.14 1.24
N ASN A 177 -1.06 -11.10 1.73
CA ASN A 177 -1.34 -12.51 1.57
C ASN A 177 -2.31 -13.03 2.65
N PRO A 178 -3.54 -13.46 2.28
CA PRO A 178 -4.54 -13.99 3.21
C PRO A 178 -4.16 -15.34 3.81
N LEU A 179 -3.17 -16.04 3.25
CA LEU A 179 -2.69 -17.29 3.79
C LEU A 179 -1.65 -17.01 4.88
N PRO A 180 -1.87 -17.50 6.12
CA PRO A 180 -0.94 -17.34 7.22
C PRO A 180 0.50 -17.70 6.86
N ASN A 181 1.42 -16.82 7.23
CA ASN A 181 2.87 -16.93 7.05
C ASN A 181 3.34 -17.11 5.59
N GLN A 182 2.44 -17.00 4.61
CA GLN A 182 2.83 -17.09 3.21
C GLN A 182 3.46 -15.76 2.74
N PRO A 183 4.47 -15.83 1.87
CA PRO A 183 5.12 -14.63 1.34
C PRO A 183 4.23 -13.91 0.32
N ILE A 184 4.58 -12.66 0.01
CA ILE A 184 4.01 -11.91 -1.12
C ILE A 184 5.14 -11.21 -1.87
N ARG A 185 4.99 -11.02 -3.18
CA ARG A 185 5.94 -10.27 -4.00
C ARG A 185 5.50 -8.81 -4.05
N ALA A 186 6.40 -7.88 -3.75
CA ALA A 186 6.09 -6.46 -3.69
C ALA A 186 5.52 -5.95 -5.02
N GLY A 187 4.39 -5.24 -4.96
CA GLY A 187 3.69 -4.71 -6.14
C GLY A 187 2.91 -5.75 -6.96
N LEU A 188 2.81 -6.99 -6.49
CA LEU A 188 2.02 -8.06 -7.12
C LEU A 188 0.95 -8.59 -6.16
N PRO A 189 -0.20 -9.08 -6.68
CA PRO A 189 -1.18 -9.77 -5.85
C PRO A 189 -0.60 -11.05 -5.23
N PRO A 190 -1.15 -11.54 -4.11
CA PRO A 190 -0.68 -12.78 -3.50
C PRO A 190 -0.96 -13.98 -4.40
N GLU A 191 -0.05 -14.95 -4.37
CA GLU A 191 -0.21 -16.22 -5.07
C GLU A 191 -1.04 -17.17 -4.23
N ILE A 192 -2.30 -17.34 -4.64
CA ILE A 192 -3.21 -18.29 -4.01
C ILE A 192 -3.15 -19.61 -4.79
N PRO A 193 -2.82 -20.73 -4.13
CA PRO A 193 -2.78 -22.03 -4.79
C PRO A 193 -4.20 -22.46 -5.17
N LEU A 194 -4.44 -22.57 -6.47
CA LEU A 194 -5.64 -23.20 -7.02
C LEU A 194 -5.31 -24.65 -7.35
N GLN A 195 -5.87 -25.59 -6.60
CA GLN A 195 -5.71 -27.01 -6.89
C GLN A 195 -6.75 -27.43 -7.92
N TYR A 196 -6.35 -28.30 -8.84
CA TYR A 196 -7.23 -28.76 -9.90
C TYR A 196 -7.12 -30.27 -10.12
N GLU A 197 -8.25 -30.88 -10.48
CA GLU A 197 -8.34 -32.27 -10.90
C GLU A 197 -9.24 -32.35 -12.14
N LEU A 198 -8.68 -32.79 -13.27
CA LEU A 198 -9.43 -33.00 -14.50
C LEU A 198 -9.84 -34.48 -14.61
N SER A 199 -11.12 -34.72 -14.85
CA SER A 199 -11.69 -36.05 -15.00
C SER A 199 -12.70 -36.10 -16.15
N ALA A 200 -13.20 -37.28 -16.49
CA ALA A 200 -14.30 -37.43 -17.44
C ALA A 200 -15.59 -36.72 -16.99
N ALA A 201 -15.75 -36.45 -15.69
CA ALA A 201 -16.89 -35.71 -15.14
C ALA A 201 -16.71 -34.19 -15.22
N GLY A 202 -15.52 -33.69 -15.62
CA GLY A 202 -15.20 -32.27 -15.69
C GLY A 202 -13.98 -31.86 -14.88
N LEU A 203 -13.84 -30.55 -14.70
CA LEU A 203 -12.77 -29.92 -13.93
C LEU A 203 -13.25 -29.63 -12.51
N TYR A 204 -12.55 -30.20 -11.53
CA TYR A 204 -12.72 -29.86 -10.13
C TYR A 204 -11.64 -28.85 -9.73
N LEU A 205 -12.05 -27.72 -9.15
CA LEU A 205 -11.16 -26.70 -8.62
C LEU A 205 -11.42 -26.54 -7.13
N ASN A 206 -10.37 -26.35 -6.34
CA ASN A 206 -10.49 -25.98 -4.93
C ASN A 206 -9.37 -25.04 -4.47
N TRP A 207 -9.63 -24.28 -3.41
CA TRP A 207 -8.70 -23.30 -2.84
C TRP A 207 -8.82 -23.21 -1.32
N PRO A 208 -7.85 -22.57 -0.62
CA PRO A 208 -7.85 -22.47 0.83
C PRO A 208 -9.09 -21.76 1.41
N VAL A 209 -9.52 -22.18 2.60
CA VAL A 209 -10.70 -21.60 3.26
C VAL A 209 -10.54 -20.12 3.64
N GLN A 210 -9.30 -19.67 3.86
CA GLN A 210 -8.96 -18.28 4.19
C GLN A 210 -9.32 -17.30 3.06
N VAL A 211 -9.51 -17.80 1.84
CA VAL A 211 -9.95 -17.02 0.68
C VAL A 211 -11.30 -17.47 0.16
N SER A 212 -12.13 -18.03 1.05
CA SER A 212 -13.47 -18.51 0.71
C SER A 212 -14.44 -17.42 0.23
N GLY A 213 -14.15 -16.15 0.54
CA GLY A 213 -14.88 -15.00 0.01
C GLY A 213 -14.38 -14.49 -1.34
N TRP A 214 -13.33 -15.07 -1.92
CA TRP A 214 -12.78 -14.61 -3.21
C TRP A 214 -13.63 -15.11 -4.38
N ILE A 215 -13.59 -14.35 -5.48
CA ILE A 215 -14.36 -14.63 -6.69
C ILE A 215 -13.49 -15.47 -7.62
N LEU A 216 -13.96 -16.67 -7.97
CA LEU A 216 -13.40 -17.44 -9.07
C LEU A 216 -13.85 -16.83 -10.40
N GLU A 217 -12.89 -16.47 -11.23
CA GLU A 217 -13.12 -15.95 -12.58
C GLU A 217 -12.56 -16.91 -13.62
N THR A 218 -13.15 -16.89 -14.82
CA THR A 218 -12.66 -17.63 -15.99
C THR A 218 -12.48 -16.72 -17.19
N SER A 219 -11.58 -17.12 -18.09
CA SER A 219 -11.32 -16.48 -19.39
C SER A 219 -11.03 -17.56 -20.43
N GLU A 220 -11.36 -17.29 -21.69
CA GLU A 220 -10.99 -18.15 -22.84
C GLU A 220 -9.55 -17.90 -23.32
N THR A 221 -8.95 -16.77 -22.94
CA THR A 221 -7.60 -16.34 -23.34
C THR A 221 -6.76 -15.94 -22.12
N LEU A 222 -5.44 -15.81 -22.35
CA LEU A 222 -4.49 -15.19 -21.41
C LEU A 222 -3.97 -13.88 -22.02
N GLY A 223 -4.16 -12.76 -21.33
CA GLY A 223 -3.95 -11.42 -21.86
C GLY A 223 -4.41 -10.33 -20.90
N TYR A 224 -3.88 -9.12 -21.10
CA TYR A 224 -4.15 -7.94 -20.27
C TYR A 224 -5.57 -7.39 -20.48
N ASP A 225 -6.10 -7.50 -21.71
CA ASP A 225 -7.42 -7.01 -22.11
C ASP A 225 -8.52 -8.09 -22.01
N ASP A 226 -8.23 -9.23 -21.39
CA ASP A 226 -9.16 -10.34 -21.34
C ASP A 226 -10.37 -10.05 -20.44
N ALA A 227 -11.54 -10.41 -20.94
CA ALA A 227 -12.79 -10.33 -20.20
C ALA A 227 -12.89 -11.51 -19.21
N TRP A 228 -12.31 -11.35 -18.04
CA TRP A 228 -12.51 -12.28 -16.92
C TRP A 228 -13.96 -12.19 -16.42
N VAL A 229 -14.66 -13.31 -16.41
CA VAL A 229 -16.06 -13.39 -15.96
C VAL A 229 -16.17 -14.26 -14.71
N PRO A 230 -16.97 -13.86 -13.71
CA PRO A 230 -17.23 -14.70 -12.54
C PRO A 230 -17.84 -16.05 -12.93
N VAL A 231 -17.32 -17.12 -12.35
CA VAL A 231 -17.87 -18.46 -12.51
C VAL A 231 -19.15 -18.58 -11.65
N PRO A 232 -20.30 -18.98 -12.24
CA PRO A 232 -21.55 -19.09 -11.48
C PRO A 232 -21.58 -20.35 -10.61
N ASN A 233 -22.42 -20.34 -9.57
CA ASN A 233 -22.70 -21.49 -8.69
C ASN A 233 -21.45 -22.10 -8.04
N VAL A 234 -20.48 -21.25 -7.71
CA VAL A 234 -19.27 -21.62 -6.99
C VAL A 234 -19.60 -21.85 -5.51
N ASN A 235 -19.16 -22.97 -4.95
CA ASN A 235 -19.16 -23.15 -3.49
C ASN A 235 -18.00 -22.32 -2.91
N PRO A 236 -18.03 -21.94 -1.61
CA PRO A 236 -17.04 -21.02 -1.06
C PRO A 236 -15.57 -21.41 -1.27
N THR A 237 -15.25 -22.69 -1.35
CA THR A 237 -13.86 -23.18 -1.50
C THR A 237 -13.65 -24.14 -2.65
N GLU A 238 -14.68 -24.40 -3.46
CA GLU A 238 -14.59 -25.39 -4.53
C GLU A 238 -15.64 -25.18 -5.64
N VAL A 239 -15.36 -25.72 -6.82
CA VAL A 239 -16.35 -25.84 -7.89
C VAL A 239 -16.09 -27.08 -8.73
N ARG A 240 -17.17 -27.65 -9.28
CA ARG A 240 -17.11 -28.68 -10.32
C ARG A 240 -17.70 -28.11 -11.60
N LEU A 241 -16.87 -28.01 -12.63
CA LEU A 241 -17.23 -27.47 -13.92
C LEU A 241 -17.40 -28.60 -14.94
N PRO A 242 -18.54 -28.69 -15.64
CA PRO A 242 -18.77 -29.73 -16.63
C PRO A 242 -17.83 -29.53 -17.84
N PRO A 243 -17.42 -30.60 -18.55
CA PRO A 243 -16.63 -30.46 -19.77
C PRO A 243 -17.34 -29.59 -20.84
N PRO A 244 -16.59 -28.95 -21.75
CA PRO A 244 -15.13 -28.94 -21.87
C PRO A 244 -14.48 -27.75 -21.13
N GLU A 245 -13.43 -28.00 -20.36
CA GLU A 245 -12.69 -26.97 -19.62
C GLU A 245 -11.19 -26.93 -19.98
N GLU A 246 -10.78 -27.66 -21.02
CA GLU A 246 -9.36 -27.85 -21.41
C GLU A 246 -8.71 -26.59 -21.99
N THR A 247 -9.51 -25.63 -22.46
CA THR A 247 -9.04 -24.40 -23.12
C THR A 247 -9.30 -23.14 -22.31
N ARG A 248 -9.76 -23.27 -21.06
CA ARG A 248 -10.12 -22.13 -20.22
C ARG A 248 -9.06 -21.87 -19.16
N PHE A 249 -8.95 -20.61 -18.80
CA PHE A 249 -8.09 -20.13 -17.72
C PHE A 249 -8.94 -19.76 -16.52
N PHE A 250 -8.37 -19.94 -15.34
CA PHE A 250 -9.05 -19.68 -14.07
C PHE A 250 -8.13 -18.87 -13.17
N ARG A 251 -8.71 -17.92 -12.43
CA ARG A 251 -8.01 -17.18 -11.37
C ARG A 251 -8.96 -16.87 -10.22
N LEU A 252 -8.39 -16.65 -9.04
CA LEU A 252 -9.12 -16.09 -7.92
C LEU A 252 -8.83 -14.59 -7.86
N ARG A 253 -9.87 -13.79 -7.59
CA ARG A 253 -9.78 -12.35 -7.39
C ARG A 253 -10.40 -11.97 -6.05
N ARG A 254 -9.74 -11.09 -5.30
CA ARG A 254 -10.33 -10.46 -4.10
C ARG A 254 -11.59 -9.65 -4.53
N PRO A 255 -12.69 -9.68 -3.77
CA PRO A 255 -13.94 -9.00 -4.12
C PRO A 255 -13.78 -7.55 -4.56
#